data_AF-A0A4U0YW98-F1
#
_entry.id   AF-A0A4U0YW98-F1
#
_cell.length_a   1.000
_cell.length_b   1.000
_cell.length_c   1.000
_cell.angle_alpha   90.00
_cell.angle_beta   90.00
_cell.angle_gamma   90.00
#
_symmetry.space_group_name_H-M   'P 1'
#
loop_
_entity.id
_entity.type
_entity.pdbx_description
1 polymer ?
#
loop_
_entity_poly.entity_id
_entity_poly.type
_entity_poly.pdbx_seq_one_letter_code
_entity_poly.pdbx_strand_id
1 'polypeptide(L)' 'MLNNIGLPGLLLIAVVVLVMFGRGKVSSLMGEVGKGISAFKKGVKEETAELEKPATAPDLRSDARTDVRDVTPVERDKV' A
#
# COMPACT_ATOMS: atom_id res chain seq x y z
N MET A 1 29.94 -8.63 -19.72
CA MET A 1 29.66 -9.52 -18.56
C MET A 1 29.19 -8.73 -17.31
N LEU A 2 28.64 -7.52 -17.44
CA LEU A 2 28.20 -6.68 -16.31
C LEU A 2 26.66 -6.52 -16.20
N ASN A 3 25.92 -7.03 -17.18
CA ASN A 3 24.45 -6.91 -17.25
C ASN A 3 23.69 -7.71 -16.19
N ASN A 4 24.39 -8.56 -15.42
CA ASN A 4 23.78 -9.42 -14.40
C ASN A 4 23.89 -8.85 -12.98
N ILE A 5 24.43 -7.65 -12.78
CA ILE A 5 24.64 -7.09 -11.43
C ILE A 5 23.53 -6.10 -11.05
N GLY A 6 22.95 -5.37 -12.01
CA GLY A 6 21.96 -4.33 -11.72
C GLY A 6 20.68 -4.87 -11.08
N LEU A 7 19.82 -5.52 -11.87
CA LEU A 7 18.56 -6.08 -11.38
C LEU A 7 18.76 -7.26 -10.41
N PRO A 8 19.63 -8.25 -10.71
CA PRO A 8 19.81 -9.43 -9.85
C PRO A 8 20.52 -9.11 -8.54
N GLY A 9 21.47 -8.17 -8.54
CA GLY A 9 22.18 -7.73 -7.33
C GLY A 9 21.27 -6.99 -6.35
N LEU A 10 20.38 -6.13 -6.86
CA LEU A 10 19.39 -5.44 -6.02
C LEU A 10 18.41 -6.43 -5.38
N LEU A 11 17.99 -7.47 -6.12
CA LEU A 11 17.16 -8.55 -5.57
C LEU A 11 17.86 -9.29 -4.43
N LEU A 12 19.14 -9.60 -4.58
CA LEU A 12 19.93 -10.28 -3.54
C LEU A 12 20.03 -9.42 -2.28
N ILE A 13 20.31 -8.12 -2.43
CA ILE A 13 20.34 -7.17 -1.30
C ILE A 13 18.97 -7.10 -0.61
N ALA A 14 17.88 -7.02 -1.38
CA ALA A 14 16.52 -6.98 -0.83
C ALA A 14 16.20 -8.24 -0.01
N VAL A 15 16.62 -9.43 -0.45
CA VAL A 15 16.45 -10.69 0.29
C VAL A 15 17.25 -10.68 1.59
N VAL A 16 18.52 -10.25 1.56
CA VAL A 16 19.36 -10.16 2.77
C VAL A 16 18.74 -9.22 3.81
N VAL A 17 18.29 -8.04 3.38
CA VAL A 17 17.61 -7.07 4.25
C VAL A 17 16.31 -7.66 4.78
N LEU A 18 15.51 -8.33 3.94
CA LEU A 18 14.26 -8.97 4.38
C LEU A 18 14.49 -10.07 5.41
N VAL A 19 15.58 -10.83 5.33
CA VAL A 19 15.95 -11.84 6.33
C VAL A 19 16.39 -11.18 7.64
N MET A 20 17.21 -10.12 7.57
CA MET A 20 17.75 -9.43 8.74
C MET A 20 16.68 -8.66 9.51
N PHE A 21 15.74 -8.02 8.80
CA PHE A 21 14.64 -7.27 9.40
C PHE A 21 13.38 -8.12 9.60
N GLY A 22 13.22 -9.22 8.86
CA GLY A 22 12.05 -10.10 8.90
C GLY A 22 10.83 -9.52 8.17
N ARG A 23 10.01 -10.40 7.56
CA ARG A 23 8.79 -10.04 6.80
C ARG A 23 7.78 -9.19 7.59
N GLY A 24 7.65 -9.42 8.90
CA GLY A 24 6.67 -8.72 9.74
C GLY A 24 7.02 -7.25 9.97
N LYS A 25 8.28 -6.94 10.29
CA LYS A 25 8.71 -5.56 10.55
C LYS A 25 8.71 -4.73 9.28
N VAL A 26 9.18 -5.28 8.16
CA VAL A 26 9.19 -4.60 6.86
C VAL A 26 7.77 -4.27 6.39
N SER A 27 6.80 -5.19 6.51
CA SER A 27 5.42 -4.93 6.08
C SER A 27 4.72 -3.85 6.90
N SER A 28 4.97 -3.79 8.21
CA SER A 28 4.39 -2.75 9.08
C SER A 28 4.93 -1.38 8.72
N LEU A 29 6.27 -1.27 8.57
CA LEU A 29 6.95 -0.04 8.15
C LEU A 29 6.50 0.42 6.76
N MET A 30 6.39 -0.50 5.80
CA MET A 30 5.97 -0.15 4.43
C MET A 30 4.51 0.32 4.38
N GLY A 31 3.66 -0.15 5.29
CA GLY A 31 2.28 0.32 5.42
C GLY A 31 2.19 1.76 5.96
N GLU A 32 2.97 2.09 6.99
CA GLU A 32 3.03 3.45 7.56
C GLU A 32 3.68 4.45 6.61
N VAL A 33 4.81 4.07 6.01
CA VAL A 33 5.51 4.87 4.99
C VAL A 33 4.64 5.04 3.74
N GLY A 34 3.94 3.99 3.31
CA GLY A 34 3.03 4.05 2.16
C GLY A 34 1.89 5.04 2.35
N LYS A 35 1.31 5.12 3.56
CA LYS A 35 0.29 6.13 3.89
C LYS A 35 0.87 7.55 3.85
N GLY A 36 2.08 7.76 4.38
CA GLY A 36 2.77 9.04 4.32
C GLY A 36 3.08 9.50 2.89
N ILE A 37 3.63 8.62 2.06
CA ILE A 37 3.90 8.90 0.64
C ILE A 37 2.59 9.15 -0.13
N SER A 38 1.52 8.41 0.16
CA SER A 38 0.22 8.59 -0.50
C SER A 38 -0.43 9.92 -0.14
N ALA A 39 -0.36 10.33 1.13
CA ALA A 39 -0.82 11.65 1.58
C ALA A 39 0.02 12.78 0.97
N PHE A 40 1.34 12.63 0.94
CA PHE A 40 2.24 13.58 0.28
C PHE A 40 1.93 13.72 -1.21
N LYS A 41 1.75 12.60 -1.91
CA LYS A 41 1.39 12.59 -3.33
C LYS A 41 0.01 13.21 -3.60
N LYS A 42 -0.95 13.06 -2.68
CA LYS A 42 -2.26 13.74 -2.78
C LYS A 42 -2.12 15.24 -2.57
N GLY A 43 -1.41 15.66 -1.52
CA GLY A 43 -1.19 17.08 -1.23
C GLY A 43 -0.46 17.81 -2.37
N VAL A 44 0.59 17.22 -2.92
CA VAL A 44 1.30 17.79 -4.09
C VAL A 44 0.40 17.84 -5.32
N LYS A 45 -0.45 16.82 -5.54
CA LYS A 45 -1.41 16.83 -6.65
C LYS A 45 -2.49 17.89 -6.49
N GLU A 46 -3.04 18.06 -5.28
CA GLU A 46 -4.02 19.11 -4.98
C GLU A 46 -3.42 20.50 -5.18
N GLU A 47 -2.19 20.74 -4.72
CA GLU A 47 -1.47 22.01 -4.92
C GLU A 47 -1.23 22.30 -6.41
N THR A 48 -0.81 21.29 -7.19
CA THR A 48 -0.65 21.46 -8.65
C THR A 48 -1.98 21.59 -9.40
N ALA A 49 -3.06 20.99 -8.87
CA ALA A 49 -4.38 21.02 -9.51
C ALA A 49 -5.15 22.32 -9.19
N GLU A 50 -4.97 22.90 -8.01
CA GLU A 50 -5.52 24.23 -7.65
C GLU A 50 -4.93 25.35 -8.53
N LEU A 51 -3.72 25.16 -9.04
CA LEU A 51 -3.09 26.10 -9.96
C LEU A 51 -3.60 25.97 -11.42
N GLU A 52 -4.27 24.87 -11.79
CA GLU A 52 -4.62 24.58 -13.20
C GLU A 52 -6.12 24.43 -13.55
N LYS A 53 -7.10 24.36 -12.63
CA LYS A 53 -8.51 24.24 -13.10
C LYS A 53 -9.63 24.75 -12.17
N PRO A 54 -10.64 25.47 -12.69
CA PRO A 54 -11.79 25.94 -11.93
C PRO A 54 -12.66 24.78 -11.43
N ALA A 55 -13.22 24.98 -10.24
CA ALA A 55 -14.08 24.09 -9.47
C ALA A 55 -15.02 23.21 -10.31
N THR A 56 -14.87 21.88 -10.24
CA THR A 56 -15.96 20.89 -10.26
C THR A 56 -15.42 19.49 -9.93
N ALA A 57 -16.11 18.86 -8.98
CA ALA A 57 -16.27 17.41 -8.71
C ALA A 57 -15.64 16.90 -7.40
N PRO A 58 -16.47 16.56 -6.39
CA PRO A 58 -16.11 15.70 -5.28
C PRO A 58 -16.32 14.23 -5.71
N ASP A 59 -15.27 13.51 -6.08
CA ASP A 59 -15.36 12.09 -6.43
C ASP A 59 -14.55 11.20 -5.47
N LEU A 60 -15.31 10.66 -4.50
CA LEU A 60 -15.37 9.23 -4.16
C LEU A 60 -14.05 8.44 -4.12
N ARG A 61 -13.54 8.22 -2.90
CA ARG A 61 -12.98 6.90 -2.54
C ARG A 61 -13.00 6.67 -1.03
N SER A 62 -14.21 6.50 -0.52
CA SER A 62 -14.51 5.91 0.78
C SER A 62 -14.71 4.40 0.68
N ASP A 63 -13.91 3.67 -0.09
CA ASP A 63 -14.11 2.21 -0.25
C ASP A 63 -12.78 1.46 -0.15
N ALA A 64 -12.17 1.53 1.03
CA ALA A 64 -11.19 0.55 1.50
C ALA A 64 -11.55 0.07 2.91
N ARG A 65 -12.85 -0.16 3.15
CA ARG A 65 -13.27 -1.12 4.17
C ARG A 65 -13.00 -2.49 3.57
N THR A 66 -11.79 -3.00 3.78
CA THR A 66 -11.58 -4.44 3.83
C THR A 66 -12.48 -4.94 4.95
N ASP A 67 -13.62 -5.48 4.52
CA ASP A 67 -14.49 -6.35 5.28
C ASP A 67 -13.64 -7.53 5.80
N VAL A 68 -13.06 -7.30 6.98
CA VAL A 68 -12.47 -8.32 7.82
C VAL A 68 -13.37 -8.34 9.04
N ARG A 69 -14.41 -9.19 9.00
CA ARG A 69 -14.94 -10.01 10.10
C ARG A 69 -16.38 -10.40 9.80
N ASP A 70 -16.58 -11.63 9.32
CA ASP A 70 -17.43 -12.54 10.07
C ASP A 70 -17.06 -14.00 9.75
N VAL A 71 -16.53 -14.70 10.75
CA VAL A 71 -16.31 -16.16 10.70
C VAL A 71 -17.08 -16.77 11.87
N THR A 72 -18.28 -17.27 11.56
CA THR A 72 -19.19 -18.17 12.34
C THR A 72 -20.20 -17.45 13.27
N PRO A 73 -21.51 -17.77 13.14
CA PRO A 73 -22.10 -18.77 14.02
C PRO A 73 -23.09 -19.78 13.37
N VAL A 74 -22.85 -21.06 13.70
CA VAL A 74 -23.78 -22.09 14.24
C VAL A 74 -25.07 -22.47 13.48
N GLU A 75 -25.12 -23.77 13.14
CA GLU A 75 -26.28 -24.68 12.99
C GLU A 75 -27.50 -24.19 12.18
N ARG A 76 -27.61 -24.63 10.92
CA ARG A 76 -28.91 -24.68 10.24
C ARG A 76 -29.62 -25.97 10.61
N ASP A 77 -30.68 -25.84 11.41
CA ASP A 77 -31.70 -26.85 11.66
C ASP A 77 -32.12 -27.56 10.36
N LYS A 78 -32.07 -28.88 10.42
CA LYS A 78 -32.46 -29.78 9.34
C LYS A 78 -33.91 -30.20 9.57
N VAL A 79 -34.77 -29.82 8.63
CA VAL A 79 -36.12 -30.39 8.43
C VAL A 79 -36.06 -31.85 8.02
#